data_AF-A0A352WIG8-F1
#
_entry.id   AF-A0A352WIG8-F1
#
_cell.length_a   1.000
_cell.length_b   1.000
_cell.length_c   1.000
_cell.angle_alpha   90.00
_cell.angle_beta   90.00
_cell.angle_gamma   90.00
#
_symmetry.space_group_name_H-M   'P 1'
#
loop_
_entity.id
_entity.type
_entity.pdbx_description
1 polymer ?
#
loop_
_entity_poly.entity_id
_entity_poly.type
_entity_poly.pdbx_seq_one_letter_code
_entity_poly.pdbx_strand_id
1 'polypeptide(L)'
;MTKADLILLIMIIILGTGTFFLVKMLAREGKHVRVSVDGKVLMTVPLDKNDSYEIKGYDGGYNRLVIKDNKAYISEADCPDRLCVKQGRIGKEQETVICLPHRVVVEIIE
;
A
#
# COMPACT_ATOMS: atom_id res chain seq x y z
N MET A 1 -1.69 -31.38 26.96
CA MET A 1 -2.21 -30.02 27.19
C MET A 1 -3.04 -30.04 28.46
N THR A 2 -2.65 -29.30 29.48
CA THR A 2 -3.49 -29.13 30.67
C THR A 2 -4.66 -28.20 30.35
N LYS A 3 -5.75 -28.26 31.13
CA LYS A 3 -6.90 -27.34 30.95
C LYS A 3 -6.47 -25.87 31.05
N ALA A 4 -5.45 -25.59 31.86
CA ALA A 4 -4.86 -24.25 31.99
C ALA A 4 -4.12 -23.80 30.72
N ASP A 5 -3.36 -24.70 30.07
CA ASP A 5 -2.69 -24.40 28.80
C ASP A 5 -3.70 -24.03 27.70
N LEU A 6 -4.84 -24.72 27.67
CA LEU A 6 -5.91 -24.44 26.69
C LEU A 6 -6.56 -23.07 26.94
N ILE A 7 -6.81 -22.71 28.21
CA ILE A 7 -7.37 -21.40 28.58
C ILE A 7 -6.40 -20.27 28.20
N LEU A 8 -5.10 -20.45 28.47
CA LEU A 8 -4.06 -19.50 28.10
C LEU A 8 -3.99 -19.29 26.58
N LEU A 9 -4.02 -20.39 25.80
CA LEU A 9 -4.00 -20.33 24.34
C LEU A 9 -5.18 -19.53 23.78
N ILE A 10 -6.40 -19.82 24.27
CA ILE A 10 -7.61 -19.13 23.83
C ILE A 10 -7.53 -17.63 24.16
N MET A 11 -7.06 -17.28 25.37
CA MET A 11 -6.92 -15.88 25.79
C MET A 11 -5.94 -15.11 24.88
N ILE A 12 -4.79 -15.71 24.55
CA ILE A 12 -3.79 -15.11 23.66
C ILE A 12 -4.37 -14.89 22.26
N ILE A 13 -5.11 -15.85 21.73
CA ILE A 13 -5.77 -15.72 20.42
C ILE A 13 -6.80 -14.58 20.44
N ILE A 14 -7.61 -14.47 21.50
CA ILE A 14 -8.60 -13.39 21.64
C ILE A 14 -7.91 -12.02 21.74
N LEU A 15 -6.85 -11.91 22.53
CA LEU A 15 -6.09 -10.66 22.66
C LEU A 15 -5.39 -10.28 21.35
N GLY A 16 -4.77 -11.23 20.67
CA GLY A 16 -4.08 -11.00 19.39
C GLY A 16 -5.06 -10.59 18.27
N THR A 17 -6.20 -11.28 18.17
CA THR A 17 -7.24 -10.92 17.20
C THR A 17 -7.90 -9.59 17.54
N GLY A 18 -8.22 -9.34 18.81
CA GLY A 18 -8.82 -8.09 19.26
C GLY A 18 -7.92 -6.87 18.98
N THR A 19 -6.63 -6.96 19.30
CA THR A 19 -5.66 -5.90 19.00
C THR A 19 -5.48 -5.69 17.50
N PHE A 20 -5.40 -6.75 16.70
CA PHE A 20 -5.30 -6.67 15.24
C PHE A 20 -6.50 -5.93 14.61
N PHE A 21 -7.72 -6.26 15.03
CA PHE A 21 -8.92 -5.57 14.53
C PHE A 21 -8.98 -4.12 14.98
N LEU A 22 -8.60 -3.82 16.22
CA LEU A 22 -8.56 -2.45 16.75
C LEU A 22 -7.60 -1.55 15.95
N VAL A 23 -6.39 -2.04 15.65
CA VAL A 23 -5.41 -1.30 14.84
C VAL A 23 -5.95 -1.02 13.43
N LYS A 24 -6.61 -1.99 12.79
CA LYS A 24 -7.19 -1.78 11.46
C LYS A 24 -8.33 -0.77 11.43
N MET A 25 -9.10 -0.67 12.50
CA MET A 25 -10.22 0.26 12.63
C MET A 25 -9.76 1.69 12.92
N LEU A 26 -8.64 1.85 13.63
CA LEU A 26 -8.04 3.16 13.94
C LEU A 26 -7.12 3.71 12.84
N ALA A 27 -6.82 2.92 11.81
CA ALA A 27 -6.00 3.37 10.69
C ALA A 27 -6.66 4.56 9.97
N ARG A 28 -5.88 5.63 9.77
CA ARG A 28 -6.35 6.88 9.16
C ARG A 28 -6.42 6.75 7.64
N GLU A 29 -7.41 7.40 7.05
CA GLU A 29 -7.50 7.58 5.61
C GLU A 29 -6.43 8.59 5.16
N GLY A 30 -5.72 8.29 4.07
CA GLY A 30 -4.77 9.22 3.51
C GLY A 30 -5.43 10.32 2.68
N LYS A 31 -4.69 11.38 2.40
CA LYS A 31 -5.18 12.51 1.59
C LYS A 31 -4.39 12.71 0.31
N HIS A 32 -3.13 12.31 0.29
CA HIS A 32 -2.26 12.48 -0.87
C HIS A 32 -1.53 11.19 -1.22
N VAL A 33 -1.19 11.06 -2.50
CA VAL A 33 -0.35 10.03 -3.07
C VAL A 33 0.99 10.66 -3.42
N ARG A 34 2.06 10.22 -2.77
CA ARG A 34 3.43 10.60 -3.12
C ARG A 34 4.02 9.52 -3.99
N VAL A 35 4.56 9.92 -5.14
CA VAL A 35 5.28 9.03 -6.05
C VAL A 35 6.75 9.41 -6.06
N SER A 36 7.60 8.43 -5.81
CA SER A 36 9.05 8.59 -5.85
C SER A 36 9.67 7.61 -6.83
N VAL A 37 10.68 8.04 -7.56
CA VAL A 37 11.49 7.22 -8.47
C VAL A 37 12.94 7.37 -8.06
N ASP A 38 13.62 6.25 -7.82
CA ASP A 38 15.04 6.24 -7.41
C ASP A 38 15.31 7.12 -6.18
N GLY A 39 14.39 7.08 -5.20
CA GLY A 39 14.47 7.85 -3.96
C GLY A 39 14.16 9.35 -4.08
N LYS A 40 13.81 9.85 -5.29
CA LYS A 40 13.44 11.25 -5.51
C LYS A 40 11.94 11.37 -5.71
N VAL A 41 11.31 12.31 -5.00
CA VAL A 41 9.88 12.60 -5.16
C VAL A 41 9.65 13.18 -6.56
N LEU A 42 8.87 12.48 -7.37
CA LEU A 42 8.48 12.91 -8.71
C LEU A 42 7.26 13.82 -8.64
N MET A 43 6.25 13.41 -7.86
CA MET A 43 5.00 14.14 -7.71
C MET A 43 4.28 13.79 -6.41
N THR A 44 3.41 14.69 -5.99
CA THR A 44 2.43 14.46 -4.92
C THR A 44 1.09 14.96 -5.42
N VAL A 45 0.09 14.09 -5.41
CA VAL A 45 -1.23 14.35 -5.98
C VAL A 45 -2.31 13.99 -4.96
N PRO A 46 -3.46 14.69 -4.93
CA PRO A 46 -4.50 14.39 -3.98
C PRO A 46 -5.18 13.05 -4.31
N LEU A 47 -5.53 12.29 -3.27
CA LEU A 47 -6.12 10.95 -3.38
C LEU A 47 -7.61 11.00 -3.75
N ASP A 48 -8.27 12.14 -3.51
CA ASP A 48 -9.68 12.39 -3.79
C ASP A 48 -9.99 12.65 -5.26
N LYS A 49 -8.97 12.88 -6.08
CA LYS A 49 -9.11 13.16 -7.49
C LYS A 49 -8.82 11.90 -8.32
N ASN A 50 -9.85 11.44 -9.03
CA ASN A 50 -9.70 10.35 -9.98
C ASN A 50 -8.80 10.78 -11.15
N ASP A 51 -7.69 10.09 -11.34
CA ASP A 51 -6.71 10.40 -12.39
C ASP A 51 -5.82 9.19 -12.70
N SER A 52 -5.06 9.26 -13.79
CA SER A 52 -4.08 8.23 -14.15
C SER A 52 -2.78 8.86 -14.61
N TYR A 53 -1.66 8.31 -14.14
CA TYR A 53 -0.33 8.84 -14.40
C TYR A 53 0.57 7.74 -14.95
N GLU A 54 1.33 8.10 -15.99
CA GLU A 54 2.40 7.27 -16.51
C GLU A 54 3.71 7.64 -15.81
N ILE A 55 4.31 6.67 -15.15
CA ILE A 55 5.55 6.84 -14.40
C ILE A 55 6.65 6.12 -15.17
N LYS A 56 7.67 6.89 -15.55
CA LYS A 56 8.95 6.36 -16.04
C LYS A 56 9.83 6.08 -14.83
N GLY A 57 10.04 4.80 -14.55
CA GLY A 57 10.91 4.31 -13.52
C GLY A 57 12.38 4.30 -13.93
N TYR A 58 13.21 3.74 -13.06
CA TYR A 58 14.64 3.55 -13.28
C TYR A 58 14.89 2.73 -14.55
N ASP A 59 15.92 3.11 -15.31
CA ASP A 59 16.33 2.48 -16.57
C ASP A 59 15.23 2.42 -17.65
N GLY A 60 14.25 3.34 -17.58
CA GLY A 60 13.18 3.43 -18.57
C GLY A 60 12.00 2.48 -18.34
N GLY A 61 11.97 1.76 -17.22
CA GLY A 61 10.83 0.93 -16.84
C GLY A 61 9.53 1.74 -16.74
N TYR A 62 8.40 1.07 -16.94
CA TYR A 62 7.09 1.71 -17.02
C TYR A 62 6.13 1.21 -15.95
N ASN A 63 5.40 2.15 -15.35
CA ASN A 63 4.29 1.89 -14.44
C ASN A 63 3.13 2.84 -14.75
N ARG A 64 1.90 2.32 -14.81
CA ARG A 64 0.68 3.13 -14.85
C ARG A 64 0.04 3.17 -13.47
N LEU A 65 0.09 4.33 -12.83
CA LEU A 65 -0.63 4.61 -11.59
C LEU A 65 -2.05 5.05 -11.91
N VAL A 66 -3.03 4.49 -11.19
CA VAL A 66 -4.43 4.90 -11.25
C VAL A 66 -4.88 5.28 -9.85
N ILE A 67 -5.48 6.46 -9.74
CA ILE A 67 -6.17 6.94 -8.56
C ILE A 67 -7.67 6.91 -8.87
N LYS A 68 -8.42 6.16 -8.07
CA LYS A 68 -9.86 6.04 -8.22
C LYS A 68 -10.53 5.72 -6.88
N ASP A 69 -11.61 6.41 -6.57
CA ASP A 69 -12.44 6.17 -5.38
C ASP A 69 -11.64 6.29 -4.06
N ASN A 70 -10.85 7.36 -3.93
CA ASN A 70 -9.92 7.59 -2.81
C ASN A 70 -8.87 6.48 -2.63
N LYS A 71 -8.51 5.76 -3.70
CA LYS A 71 -7.50 4.70 -3.66
C LYS A 71 -6.54 4.79 -4.83
N ALA A 72 -5.28 4.46 -4.58
CA ALA A 72 -4.23 4.39 -5.58
C ALA A 72 -3.83 2.93 -5.84
N TYR A 73 -3.50 2.59 -7.08
CA TYR A 73 -2.95 1.28 -7.45
C TYR A 73 -2.19 1.36 -8.77
N ILE A 74 -1.24 0.44 -8.98
CA ILE A 74 -0.59 0.28 -10.28
C ILE A 74 -1.46 -0.65 -11.14
N SER A 75 -2.00 -0.13 -12.25
CA SER A 75 -2.82 -0.93 -13.17
C SER A 75 -1.98 -1.74 -14.16
N GLU A 76 -0.80 -1.25 -14.51
CA GLU A 76 0.06 -1.84 -15.52
C GLU A 76 1.54 -1.58 -15.18
N ALA A 77 2.39 -2.56 -15.45
CA ALA A 77 3.84 -2.44 -15.38
C ALA A 77 4.51 -3.45 -16.31
N ASP A 78 5.65 -3.09 -16.89
CA ASP A 78 6.49 -3.96 -17.73
C ASP A 78 7.56 -4.73 -16.93
N CYS A 79 7.55 -4.63 -15.59
CA CYS A 79 8.45 -5.39 -14.74
C CYS A 79 8.14 -6.91 -14.79
N PRO A 80 9.16 -7.78 -14.64
CA PRO A 80 8.99 -9.23 -14.81
C PRO A 80 8.10 -9.88 -13.74
N ASP A 81 8.10 -9.35 -12.51
CA ASP A 81 7.39 -9.95 -11.38
C ASP A 81 5.92 -9.51 -11.26
N ARG A 82 5.60 -8.33 -11.81
CA ARG A 82 4.31 -7.62 -11.72
C ARG A 82 3.73 -7.58 -10.31
N LEU A 83 4.58 -7.54 -9.27
CA LEU A 83 4.13 -7.57 -7.87
C LEU A 83 3.34 -6.32 -7.50
N CYS A 84 3.79 -5.14 -7.98
CA CYS A 84 3.08 -3.87 -7.77
C CYS A 84 1.65 -3.87 -8.34
N VAL A 85 1.43 -4.56 -9.47
CA VAL A 85 0.10 -4.72 -10.07
C VAL A 85 -0.77 -5.67 -9.23
N LYS A 86 -0.18 -6.77 -8.75
CA LYS A 86 -0.88 -7.79 -7.93
C LYS A 86 -1.23 -7.29 -6.54
N GLN A 87 -0.48 -6.32 -5.99
CA GLN A 87 -0.70 -5.77 -4.65
C GLN A 87 -2.07 -5.09 -4.52
N GLY A 88 -2.58 -4.49 -5.59
CA GLY A 88 -3.91 -3.89 -5.61
C GLY A 88 -3.97 -2.48 -5.00
N ARG A 89 -5.10 -2.17 -4.37
CA ARG A 89 -5.47 -0.80 -3.97
C ARG A 89 -4.98 -0.43 -2.56
N ILE A 90 -4.37 0.74 -2.45
CA ILE A 90 -3.96 1.41 -1.21
C ILE A 90 -4.73 2.73 -1.05
N GLY A 91 -5.02 3.13 0.18
CA GLY A 91 -5.73 4.38 0.49
C GLY A 91 -5.60 4.86 1.93
N LYS A 92 -5.07 4.04 2.84
CA LYS A 92 -4.80 4.44 4.21
C LYS A 92 -3.40 5.01 4.36
N GLU A 93 -3.21 5.93 5.29
CA GLU A 93 -1.88 6.48 5.61
C GLU A 93 -0.86 5.36 5.83
N GLN A 94 0.37 5.57 5.37
CA GLN A 94 1.49 4.63 5.47
C GLN A 94 1.36 3.36 4.61
N GLU A 95 0.27 3.19 3.84
CA GLU A 95 0.21 2.15 2.82
C GLU A 95 1.11 2.53 1.63
N THR A 96 1.87 1.55 1.12
CA THR A 96 2.81 1.76 0.02
C THR A 96 2.70 0.66 -1.02
N VAL A 97 2.76 1.00 -2.30
CA VAL A 97 2.96 0.07 -3.42
C VAL A 97 4.36 0.29 -4.00
N ILE A 98 5.15 -0.78 -4.09
CA ILE A 98 6.56 -0.69 -4.50
C ILE A 98 6.78 -1.54 -5.76
N CYS A 99 7.36 -0.94 -6.79
CA CYS A 99 7.93 -1.64 -7.92
C CYS A 99 9.46 -1.59 -7.78
N LEU A 100 10.03 -2.64 -7.18
CA LEU A 100 11.46 -2.70 -6.90
C LEU A 100 12.34 -2.64 -8.17
N PRO A 101 12.04 -3.38 -9.26
CA PRO A 101 12.85 -3.33 -10.48
C PRO A 101 12.95 -1.92 -11.08
N HIS A 102 11.86 -1.16 -11.03
CA HIS A 102 11.79 0.21 -11.57
C HIS A 102 12.10 1.29 -10.53
N ARG A 103 12.40 0.91 -9.28
CA ARG A 103 12.61 1.82 -8.14
C ARG A 103 11.48 2.83 -7.95
N VAL A 104 10.25 2.44 -8.28
CA VAL A 104 9.05 3.28 -8.09
C VAL A 104 8.43 2.95 -6.74
N VAL A 105 8.18 3.99 -5.95
CA VAL A 105 7.48 3.91 -4.67
C VAL A 105 6.27 4.82 -4.74
N VAL A 106 5.08 4.26 -4.51
CA VAL A 106 3.83 4.97 -4.37
C VAL A 106 3.40 4.86 -2.91
N GLU A 107 3.30 5.99 -2.21
CA GLU A 107 3.02 6.06 -0.78
C GLU A 107 1.77 6.92 -0.54
N ILE A 108 0.91 6.48 0.39
CA ILE A 108 -0.20 7.28 0.88
C ILE A 108 0.25 8.10 2.10
N ILE A 109 0.11 9.41 1.99
CA ILE A 109 0.46 10.38 3.04
C ILE A 109 -0.75 11.25 3.41
N GLU A 110 -0.63 11.97 4.52
CA GLU A 110 -1.54 13.07 4.89
C GLU A 110 -1.37 14.30 4.00
#